data_AF-A0A2W7RC70-F1
#
_entry.id   AF-A0A2W7RC70-F1
#
_cell.length_a   1.000
_cell.length_b   1.000
_cell.length_c   1.000
_cell.angle_alpha   90.00
_cell.angle_beta   90.00
_cell.angle_gamma   90.00
#
_symmetry.space_group_name_H-M   'P 1'
#
loop_
_entity.id
_entity.type
_entity.pdbx_description
1 polymer ?
#
loop_
_entity_poly.entity_id
_entity_poly.type
_entity_poly.pdbx_seq_one_letter_code
_entity_poly.pdbx_strand_id
1 'polypeptide(L)'
;MITTDFLVIGSGVAGLTFVAKIAGKLSDKRIFIVTKANKDESNTKYAQGGVAIVNESTGNSFHKYIQDTLISGDGLCKYDCC
;
A
#
# COMPACT_ATOMS: atom_id res chain seq x y z
N MET A 1 -1.01 -30.03 -2.91
CA MET A 1 -1.78 -28.86 -3.42
C MET A 1 -1.94 -27.88 -2.28
N ILE A 2 -1.63 -26.60 -2.47
CA ILE A 2 -1.78 -25.58 -1.42
C ILE A 2 -3.20 -25.00 -1.53
N THR A 3 -3.92 -24.93 -0.42
CA THR A 3 -5.25 -24.30 -0.32
C THR A 3 -5.16 -23.14 0.66
N THR A 4 -5.67 -21.98 0.28
CA THR A 4 -5.61 -20.74 1.07
C THR A 4 -6.87 -19.93 0.82
N ASP A 5 -7.25 -19.07 1.76
CA ASP A 5 -8.37 -18.15 1.61
C ASP A 5 -7.93 -16.86 0.88
N PHE A 6 -6.69 -16.44 1.12
CA PHE A 6 -6.06 -15.31 0.44
C PHE A 6 -4.72 -15.71 -0.17
N LEU A 7 -4.54 -15.39 -1.45
CA LEU A 7 -3.26 -15.49 -2.16
C LEU A 7 -2.73 -14.07 -2.42
N VAL A 8 -1.58 -13.74 -1.85
CA VAL A 8 -0.90 -12.46 -2.06
C VAL A 8 0.35 -12.70 -2.89
N ILE A 9 0.42 -12.06 -4.06
CA ILE A 9 1.55 -12.19 -4.99
C ILE A 9 2.43 -10.94 -4.84
N GLY A 10 3.56 -11.11 -4.17
CA GLY A 10 4.55 -10.08 -3.89
C GLY A 10 4.69 -9.77 -2.40
N SER A 11 5.94 -9.71 -1.92
CA SER A 11 6.29 -9.35 -0.53
C SER A 11 6.68 -7.87 -0.36
N GLY A 12 6.24 -7.00 -1.28
CA GLY A 12 6.42 -5.55 -1.14
C GLY A 12 5.48 -4.93 -0.10
N VAL A 13 5.63 -3.63 0.16
CA VAL A 13 4.86 -2.94 1.21
C VAL A 13 3.35 -3.06 1.06
N ALA A 14 2.82 -3.00 -0.17
CA ALA A 14 1.38 -3.08 -0.39
C ALA A 14 0.81 -4.43 0.04
N GLY A 15 1.43 -5.54 -0.39
CA GLY A 15 1.02 -6.90 -0.03
C GLY A 15 1.14 -7.15 1.46
N LEU A 16 2.29 -6.79 2.06
CA LEU A 16 2.49 -6.97 3.50
C LEU A 16 1.57 -6.09 4.36
N THR A 17 1.26 -4.86 3.92
CA THR A 17 0.29 -3.98 4.59
C THR A 17 -1.11 -4.57 4.56
N PHE A 18 -1.52 -5.16 3.44
CA PHE A 18 -2.79 -5.87 3.34
C PHE A 18 -2.83 -7.02 4.34
N VAL A 19 -1.82 -7.89 4.34
CA VAL A 19 -1.75 -9.05 5.24
C VAL A 19 -1.79 -8.63 6.71
N ALA A 20 -1.01 -7.61 7.10
CA ALA A 20 -0.99 -7.10 8.46
C ALA A 20 -2.38 -6.61 8.91
N LYS A 21 -3.14 -5.95 8.02
CA LYS A 21 -4.49 -5.46 8.32
C LYS A 21 -5.52 -6.58 8.47
N ILE A 22 -5.45 -7.63 7.65
CA ILE A 22 -6.45 -8.70 7.66
C ILE A 22 -6.14 -9.82 8.66
N ALA A 23 -4.86 -10.10 8.94
CA ALA A 23 -4.46 -11.17 9.85
C ALA A 23 -5.02 -10.97 11.27
N GLY A 24 -5.12 -9.73 11.74
CA GLY A 24 -5.72 -9.41 13.03
C GLY A 24 -7.25 -9.44 13.06
N LYS A 25 -7.91 -9.38 11.89
CA LYS A 25 -9.38 -9.35 11.77
C LYS A 25 -9.98 -10.70 11.40
N LEU A 26 -9.21 -11.55 10.72
CA LEU A 26 -9.65 -12.80 10.12
C LEU A 26 -8.71 -13.93 10.55
N SER A 27 -8.66 -14.19 11.86
CA SER A 27 -7.73 -15.16 12.45
C SER A 27 -8.01 -16.62 12.03
N ASP A 28 -9.20 -16.91 11.53
CA ASP A 28 -9.61 -18.21 11.00
C ASP A 28 -9.19 -18.43 9.53
N LYS A 29 -8.73 -17.38 8.83
CA LYS A 29 -8.40 -17.43 7.41
C LYS A 29 -6.92 -17.70 7.18
N ARG A 30 -6.63 -18.56 6.20
CA ARG A 30 -5.27 -18.83 5.73
C ARG A 30 -4.86 -17.80 4.68
N ILE A 31 -3.67 -17.24 4.87
CA ILE A 31 -3.06 -16.28 3.97
C ILE A 31 -1.77 -16.90 3.45
N PHE A 32 -1.60 -16.94 2.14
CA PHE A 32 -0.40 -17.45 1.48
C PHE A 32 0.24 -16.34 0.66
N ILE A 33 1.50 -16.03 0.97
CA ILE A 33 2.28 -15.00 0.27
C ILE A 33 3.30 -15.71 -0.60
N VAL A 34 3.30 -15.38 -1.90
CA VAL A 34 4.33 -15.83 -2.83
C VAL A 34 5.14 -14.63 -3.30
N THR A 35 6.46 -14.75 -3.36
CA THR A 35 7.33 -13.72 -3.91
C THR A 35 8.42 -14.38 -4.75
N LYS A 36 8.89 -13.68 -5.77
CA LYS A 36 9.88 -14.21 -6.73
C LYS A 36 11.31 -14.28 -6.17
N ALA A 37 11.57 -13.60 -5.07
CA ALA A 37 12.89 -13.42 -4.48
C ALA A 37 12.83 -13.70 -2.97
N ASN A 38 13.89 -13.32 -2.24
CA ASN A 38 13.86 -13.38 -0.78
C ASN A 38 12.71 -12.51 -0.22
N LYS A 39 12.17 -12.91 0.95
CA LYS A 39 11.01 -12.23 1.57
C LYS A 39 11.23 -10.71 1.77
N ASP A 40 12.47 -10.32 2.10
CA ASP A 40 12.85 -8.93 2.37
C ASP A 40 13.31 -8.19 1.08
N GLU A 41 13.28 -8.85 -0.07
CA GLU A 41 13.76 -8.31 -1.34
C GLU A 41 12.58 -7.78 -2.17
N SER A 42 12.42 -6.46 -2.20
CA SER A 42 11.41 -5.76 -2.99
C SER A 42 11.84 -4.33 -3.29
N ASN A 43 11.27 -3.70 -4.32
CA ASN A 43 11.58 -2.30 -4.66
C ASN A 43 11.27 -1.33 -3.51
N THR A 44 10.32 -1.65 -2.63
CA THR A 44 10.03 -0.82 -1.45
C THR A 44 11.25 -0.67 -0.55
N LYS A 45 12.08 -1.70 -0.38
CA LYS A 45 13.28 -1.65 0.46
C LYS A 45 14.27 -0.57 0.03
N TYR A 46 14.24 -0.19 -1.24
CA TYR A 46 15.16 0.79 -1.83
C TYR A 46 14.54 2.19 -1.97
N ALA A 47 13.32 2.42 -1.49
CA ALA A 47 12.72 3.75 -1.50
C ALA A 47 13.47 4.70 -0.53
N GLN A 48 13.78 5.92 -0.99
CA GLN A 48 14.63 6.87 -0.25
C GLN A 48 13.91 8.16 0.15
N GLY A 49 13.00 8.67 -0.69
CA GLY A 49 12.40 9.99 -0.50
C GLY A 49 11.44 10.12 0.68
N GLY A 50 10.82 9.00 1.11
CA GLY A 50 9.84 8.97 2.20
C GLY A 50 8.41 8.76 1.71
N VAL A 51 7.45 8.92 2.64
CA VAL A 51 6.00 8.80 2.38
C VAL A 51 5.38 10.17 2.59
N ALA A 52 4.82 10.76 1.54
CA ALA A 52 4.09 12.00 1.63
C ALA A 52 2.74 11.77 2.34
N ILE A 53 2.46 12.58 3.36
CA ILE A 53 1.24 12.52 4.17
C ILE A 53 0.74 13.93 4.46
N VAL A 54 -0.56 14.07 4.73
CA VAL A 54 -1.13 15.34 5.19
C VAL A 54 -0.60 15.64 6.59
N ASN A 55 -0.04 16.84 6.75
CA ASN A 55 0.41 17.33 8.06
C ASN A 55 -0.37 18.61 8.44
N GLU A 56 -1.45 18.44 9.20
CA GLU A 56 -2.32 19.54 9.62
C GLU A 56 -1.58 20.60 10.45
N SER A 57 -0.53 20.23 11.18
CA SER A 57 0.27 21.16 11.98
C SER A 57 1.03 22.21 11.15
N THR A 58 1.15 22.00 9.84
CA THR A 58 1.79 22.92 8.90
C THR A 58 0.79 23.82 8.16
N GLY A 59 -0.50 23.77 8.51
CA GLY A 59 -1.55 24.48 7.78
C GLY A 59 -1.89 23.84 6.41
N ASN A 60 -1.39 22.63 6.17
CA ASN A 60 -1.81 21.80 5.06
C ASN A 60 -3.14 21.12 5.37
N SER A 61 -3.99 20.97 4.35
CA SER A 61 -5.28 20.29 4.46
C SER A 61 -5.35 19.11 3.52
N PHE A 62 -6.24 18.18 3.83
CA PHE A 62 -6.53 17.03 2.97
C PHE A 62 -6.91 17.47 1.55
N HIS A 63 -7.73 18.52 1.44
CA HIS A 63 -8.18 19.04 0.15
C HIS A 63 -7.03 19.56 -0.72
N LYS A 64 -6.05 20.27 -0.12
CA LYS A 64 -4.86 20.72 -0.85
C LYS A 64 -4.04 19.53 -1.36
N TYR A 65 -3.83 18.53 -0.52
CA TYR A 65 -3.07 17.33 -0.90
C TYR A 65 -3.74 16.53 -2.05
N ILE A 66 -5.07 16.44 -2.04
CA ILE A 66 -5.83 15.85 -3.15
C ILE A 66 -5.63 16.68 -4.43
N GLN A 67 -5.76 18.00 -4.36
CA GLN A 67 -5.53 18.88 -5.52
C GLN A 67 -4.13 18.72 -6.09
N ASP A 68 -3.10 18.68 -5.24
CA ASP A 68 -1.70 18.48 -5.65
C ASP A 68 -1.51 17.13 -6.38
N THR A 69 -2.16 16.07 -5.89
CA THR A 69 -2.15 14.74 -6.51
C THR A 69 -2.82 14.75 -7.88
N LEU A 70 -3.97 15.42 -8.02
CA LEU A 70 -4.73 15.48 -9.27
C LEU A 70 -4.02 16.31 -10.33
N ILE A 71 -3.40 17.44 -9.95
CA ILE A 71 -2.57 18.27 -10.84
C ILE A 71 -1.38 17.47 -11.35
N SER A 72 -0.68 16.77 -10.45
CA SER A 72 0.46 15.90 -10.80
C SER A 72 0.06 14.73 -11.71
N GLY A 73 -1.20 14.31 -11.63
CA GLY A 73 -1.78 13.23 -12.42
C GLY A 73 -2.19 13.61 -13.84
N ASP A 74 -2.05 14.88 -14.25
CA ASP A 74 -2.34 15.37 -15.61
C ASP A 74 -3.72 14.96 -16.15
N GLY A 75 -4.74 15.01 -15.28
CA GLY A 75 -6.13 14.66 -15.62
C GLY A 75 -6.40 13.15 -15.75
N LEU A 76 -5.42 12.28 -15.49
CA LEU A 76 -5.56 10.82 -15.56
C LEU A 76 -5.91 10.19 -14.20
N CYS A 77 -5.73 10.93 -13.10
CA CYS A 77 -6.10 10.48 -11.77
C CYS A 77 -7.63 10.43 -11.60
N LYS A 78 -8.11 9.38 -10.93
CA LYS A 78 -9.51 9.27 -10.53
C LYS A 78 -9.70 9.93 -9.16
N TYR A 79 -10.63 10.88 -9.08
CA TYR A 79 -10.88 11.66 -7.86
C TYR A 79 -11.33 10.78 -6.67
N ASP A 80 -12.14 9.75 -6.93
CA ASP A 80 -12.67 8.83 -5.91
C ASP A 80 -11.62 7.90 -5.30
N CYS A 81 -10.44 7.81 -5.91
CA CYS A 81 -9.30 7.04 -5.42
C CYS A 81 -8.33 7.86 -4.55
N CYS A 82 -8.48 9.19 -4.50
CA CYS A 82 -7.65 10.12 -3.73
C CYS A 82 -8.27 10.35 -2.34
#